data_AF-A0A7C1MVQ7-F1
#
_entry.id   AF-A0A7C1MVQ7-F1
#
_cell.length_a   1.000
_cell.length_b   1.000
_cell.length_c   1.000
_cell.angle_alpha   90.00
_cell.angle_beta   90.00
_cell.angle_gamma   90.00
#
_symmetry.space_group_name_H-M   'P 1'
#
loop_
_entity.id
_entity.type
_entity.pdbx_description
1 polymer ?
#
loop_
_entity_poly.entity_id
_entity_poly.type
_entity_poly.pdbx_seq_one_letter_code
_entity_poly.pdbx_strand_id
1 'polypeptide(L)'
;MKNKQFIIVALSIVQVFFCNAQETINANDPNSFIFGGDSDFNTATLELQEILLTDLEPDPGNTISFGVNPSDMEAGKPVTGAGGTSVNEDIWLNFTYRGINYRNARILVYANQPLPADLEIKIQVIATANTGGNYNPNPNYNPIVASTSEQVLVYDFASGYTGDGEGTGYQLRYTIDNPNGASLPTGFEIIYEIR
;
A
#
# COMPACT_ATOMS: atom_id res chain seq x y z
N MET A 1 -78.70 -35.26 58.42
CA MET A 1 -77.75 -35.41 59.54
C MET A 1 -76.45 -34.73 59.13
N LYS A 2 -76.05 -33.64 59.79
CA LYS A 2 -74.85 -32.86 59.42
C LYS A 2 -73.60 -33.54 60.01
N ASN A 3 -72.73 -34.05 59.15
CA ASN A 3 -71.45 -34.64 59.53
C ASN A 3 -70.55 -33.56 60.13
N LYS A 4 -70.32 -33.62 61.45
CA LYS A 4 -69.36 -32.74 62.13
C LYS A 4 -67.96 -33.30 61.86
N GLN A 5 -67.17 -32.58 61.07
CA GLN A 5 -65.76 -32.89 60.88
C GLN A 5 -64.97 -32.31 62.06
N PHE A 6 -64.23 -33.16 62.77
CA PHE A 6 -63.29 -32.75 63.79
C PHE A 6 -61.92 -32.56 63.15
N ILE A 7 -61.30 -31.40 63.37
CA ILE A 7 -59.92 -31.12 62.98
C ILE A 7 -59.05 -31.42 64.18
N ILE A 8 -58.14 -32.38 64.03
CA ILE A 8 -57.10 -32.69 65.02
C ILE A 8 -55.85 -31.91 64.60
N VAL A 9 -55.41 -31.00 65.45
CA VAL A 9 -54.11 -30.32 65.27
C VAL A 9 -53.09 -31.07 66.12
N ALA A 10 -52.23 -31.85 65.45
CA ALA A 10 -51.09 -32.48 66.10
C ALA A 10 -49.91 -31.51 66.11
N LEU A 11 -49.42 -31.16 67.30
CA LEU A 11 -48.24 -30.32 67.47
C LEU A 11 -47.01 -31.22 67.51
N SER A 12 -46.18 -31.20 66.47
CA SER A 12 -44.91 -31.93 66.42
C SER A 12 -43.73 -30.98 66.61
N ILE A 13 -42.76 -31.40 67.43
CA ILE A 13 -41.47 -30.72 67.60
C ILE A 13 -40.54 -31.24 66.51
N VAL A 14 -40.10 -30.37 65.60
CA VAL A 14 -39.06 -30.68 64.59
C VAL A 14 -37.72 -30.22 65.15
N GLN A 15 -36.83 -31.16 65.48
CA GLN A 15 -35.45 -30.84 65.81
C GLN A 15 -34.64 -30.69 64.52
N VAL A 16 -34.13 -29.49 64.28
CA VAL A 16 -33.20 -29.20 63.17
C VAL A 16 -31.79 -29.24 63.73
N PHE A 17 -31.00 -30.23 63.32
CA PHE A 17 -29.57 -30.29 63.63
C PHE A 17 -28.80 -29.48 62.58
N PHE A 18 -28.19 -28.38 63.00
CA PHE A 18 -27.19 -27.69 62.18
C PHE A 18 -25.84 -28.36 62.38
N CYS A 19 -25.36 -29.08 61.38
CA CYS A 19 -23.96 -29.52 61.33
C CYS A 19 -23.15 -28.38 60.70
N ASN A 20 -22.34 -27.69 61.49
CA ASN A 20 -21.36 -26.75 60.97
C ASN A 20 -20.03 -27.48 60.84
N ALA A 21 -19.58 -27.71 59.61
CA ALA A 21 -18.19 -28.07 59.36
C ALA A 21 -17.39 -26.77 59.26
N GLN A 22 -16.41 -26.57 60.14
CA GLN A 22 -15.43 -25.50 60.00
C GLN A 22 -14.22 -26.05 59.25
N GLU A 23 -13.96 -25.55 58.05
CA GLU A 23 -12.70 -25.80 57.36
C GLU A 23 -11.59 -25.00 58.06
N THR A 24 -10.55 -25.69 58.52
CA THR A 24 -9.32 -25.04 59.01
C THR A 24 -8.35 -24.91 57.85
N ILE A 25 -8.12 -23.69 57.38
CA ILE A 25 -7.07 -23.42 56.39
C ILE A 25 -5.73 -23.62 57.07
N ASN A 26 -4.98 -24.66 56.67
CA ASN A 26 -3.63 -24.88 57.14
C ASN A 26 -2.67 -23.97 56.36
N ALA A 27 -2.43 -22.76 56.87
CA ALA A 27 -1.50 -21.81 56.28
C ALA A 27 -0.03 -22.30 56.24
N ASN A 28 0.28 -23.43 56.89
CA ASN A 28 1.61 -24.05 56.89
C ASN A 28 1.73 -25.22 55.89
N ASP A 29 0.65 -25.64 55.24
CA ASP A 29 0.69 -26.66 54.18
C ASP A 29 0.32 -26.03 52.82
N PRO A 30 1.31 -25.47 52.09
CA PRO A 30 1.07 -24.82 50.82
C PRO A 30 0.55 -25.76 49.72
N ASN A 31 0.59 -27.09 49.93
CA ASN A 31 0.04 -28.06 48.97
C ASN A 31 -1.47 -28.25 49.11
N SER A 32 -2.07 -27.74 50.20
CA SER A 32 -3.52 -27.74 50.39
C SER A 32 -4.25 -26.62 49.64
N PHE A 33 -3.49 -25.68 49.04
CA PHE A 33 -4.04 -24.69 48.13
C PHE A 33 -4.04 -25.25 46.70
N ILE A 34 -5.19 -25.66 46.20
CA ILE A 34 -5.38 -25.79 44.75
C ILE A 34 -5.59 -24.38 44.20
N PHE A 35 -4.50 -23.68 43.87
CA PHE A 35 -4.58 -22.54 42.97
C PHE A 35 -4.79 -23.09 41.56
N GLY A 36 -6.04 -23.32 41.18
CA GLY A 36 -6.39 -23.61 39.79
C GLY A 36 -5.94 -22.45 38.91
N GLY A 37 -4.95 -22.70 38.08
CA GLY A 37 -4.36 -21.69 37.20
C GLY A 37 -3.18 -22.28 36.46
N ASP A 38 -3.44 -23.23 35.56
CA ASP A 38 -2.43 -23.61 34.58
C ASP A 38 -2.17 -22.40 33.67
N SER A 39 -0.92 -21.97 33.56
CA SER A 39 -0.55 -20.90 32.64
C SER A 39 -0.30 -21.52 31.27
N ASP A 40 -1.34 -21.52 30.42
CA ASP A 40 -1.21 -22.00 29.05
C ASP A 40 -0.73 -20.88 28.12
N PHE A 41 0.23 -21.18 27.25
CA PHE A 41 0.73 -20.25 26.24
C PHE A 41 0.09 -20.57 24.90
N ASN A 42 -0.82 -19.70 24.45
CA ASN A 42 -1.35 -19.77 23.09
C ASN A 42 -0.48 -18.90 22.17
N THR A 43 0.31 -19.53 21.30
CA THR A 43 1.15 -18.80 20.34
C THR A 43 0.33 -18.51 19.09
N ALA A 44 0.22 -17.24 18.71
CA ALA A 44 -0.32 -16.82 17.43
C ALA A 44 0.82 -16.30 16.54
N THR A 45 0.90 -16.80 15.32
CA THR A 45 1.85 -16.29 14.31
C THR A 45 1.10 -15.34 13.39
N LEU A 46 1.59 -14.10 13.30
CA LEU A 46 1.14 -13.12 12.31
C LEU A 46 2.19 -13.03 11.20
N GLU A 47 1.84 -13.54 10.03
CA GLU A 47 2.62 -13.34 8.81
C GLU A 47 1.98 -12.22 8.00
N LEU A 48 2.80 -11.24 7.65
CA LEU A 48 2.41 -10.16 6.76
C LEU A 48 3.00 -10.43 5.38
N GLN A 49 2.19 -10.24 4.33
CA GLN A 49 2.61 -10.44 2.95
C GLN A 49 3.51 -9.31 2.45
N GLU A 50 4.20 -9.58 1.34
CA GLU A 50 4.92 -8.56 0.58
C GLU A 50 3.95 -7.49 0.07
N ILE A 51 4.37 -6.22 0.09
CA ILE A 51 3.61 -5.10 -0.45
C ILE A 51 4.48 -4.43 -1.50
N LEU A 52 3.97 -4.32 -2.72
CA LEU A 52 4.61 -3.68 -3.86
C LEU A 52 3.60 -2.70 -4.49
N LEU A 53 3.65 -1.43 -4.12
CA LEU A 53 2.76 -0.41 -4.67
C LEU A 53 3.59 0.74 -5.23
N THR A 54 3.25 1.17 -6.43
CA THR A 54 3.76 2.38 -7.08
C THR A 54 2.59 3.24 -7.47
N ASP A 55 2.75 4.55 -7.32
CA ASP A 55 1.75 5.53 -7.73
C ASP A 55 2.40 6.68 -8.50
N LEU A 56 1.73 7.16 -9.54
CA LEU A 56 2.15 8.33 -10.30
C LEU A 56 1.16 9.45 -10.05
N GLU A 57 1.67 10.57 -9.57
CA GLU A 57 0.92 11.76 -9.20
C GLU A 57 1.16 12.86 -10.24
N PRO A 58 0.30 13.00 -11.26
CA PRO A 58 0.28 14.16 -12.14
C PRO A 58 -0.62 15.28 -11.59
N ASP A 59 -0.19 16.54 -11.69
CA ASP A 59 -1.07 17.71 -11.48
C ASP A 59 -2.29 17.64 -12.42
N PRO A 60 -3.53 17.94 -11.97
CA PRO A 60 -4.68 18.14 -12.85
C PRO A 60 -4.42 19.20 -13.93
N GLY A 61 -3.98 18.72 -15.10
CA GLY A 61 -3.58 19.55 -16.24
C GLY A 61 -2.28 19.11 -16.90
N ASN A 62 -1.60 18.11 -16.34
CA ASN A 62 -0.24 17.75 -16.71
C ASN A 62 -0.13 16.88 -17.99
N THR A 63 -0.80 17.33 -19.06
CA THR A 63 -0.81 16.66 -20.37
C THR A 63 0.22 17.29 -21.31
N ILE A 64 1.10 16.46 -21.89
CA ILE A 64 1.90 16.88 -23.04
C ILE A 64 1.04 16.80 -24.30
N SER A 65 0.88 17.93 -24.99
CA SER A 65 0.16 18.01 -26.27
C SER A 65 1.06 18.57 -27.35
N PHE A 66 1.22 17.81 -28.44
CA PHE A 66 1.78 18.28 -29.70
C PHE A 66 0.62 18.73 -30.58
N GLY A 67 -0.08 19.75 -30.10
CA GLY A 67 -1.27 20.29 -30.76
C GLY A 67 -0.91 21.15 -31.95
N VAL A 68 -1.81 21.16 -32.93
CA VAL A 68 -1.86 22.23 -33.93
C VAL A 68 -2.93 23.19 -33.47
N ASN A 69 -2.58 24.46 -33.28
CA ASN A 69 -3.55 25.46 -32.86
C ASN A 69 -4.65 25.56 -33.94
N PRO A 70 -5.94 25.37 -33.60
CA PRO A 70 -7.02 25.45 -34.57
C PRO A 70 -7.09 26.79 -35.31
N SER A 71 -6.55 27.88 -34.73
CA SER A 71 -6.43 29.18 -35.41
C SER A 71 -5.45 29.16 -36.58
N ASP A 72 -4.51 28.21 -36.59
CA ASP A 72 -3.45 28.08 -37.60
C ASP A 72 -3.86 27.09 -38.71
N MET A 73 -5.08 26.53 -38.62
CA MET A 73 -5.64 25.62 -39.61
C MET A 73 -6.49 26.39 -40.62
N GLU A 74 -6.19 26.22 -41.91
CA GLU A 74 -6.96 26.74 -43.03
C GLU A 74 -7.44 25.56 -43.90
N ALA A 75 -8.69 25.62 -44.38
CA ALA A 75 -9.23 24.58 -45.25
C ALA A 75 -8.35 24.42 -46.51
N GLY A 76 -7.98 23.17 -46.82
CA GLY A 76 -7.18 22.84 -48.00
C GLY A 76 -5.66 23.00 -47.82
N LYS A 77 -5.16 23.43 -46.66
CA LYS A 77 -3.73 23.35 -46.34
C LYS A 77 -3.39 22.09 -45.52
N PRO A 78 -2.19 21.50 -45.72
CA PRO A 78 -1.72 20.44 -44.85
C PRO A 78 -1.54 20.96 -43.43
N VAL A 79 -1.81 20.10 -42.45
CA VAL A 79 -1.54 20.37 -41.05
C VAL A 79 -0.02 20.46 -40.86
N THR A 80 0.49 21.64 -40.53
CA THR A 80 1.90 21.88 -40.22
C THR A 80 2.06 22.11 -38.73
N GLY A 81 3.01 21.42 -38.07
CA GLY A 81 3.30 21.60 -36.64
C GLY A 81 2.80 20.49 -35.70
N ALA A 82 2.32 19.36 -36.23
CA ALA A 82 2.10 18.17 -35.41
C ALA A 82 3.47 17.53 -35.10
N GLY A 83 4.11 17.97 -34.01
CA GLY A 83 5.37 17.40 -33.55
C GLY A 83 6.34 18.39 -32.93
N GLY A 84 7.41 17.88 -32.36
CA GLY A 84 8.47 18.65 -31.69
C GLY A 84 8.93 17.99 -30.40
N THR A 85 9.68 18.74 -29.59
CA THR A 85 10.14 18.28 -28.28
C THR A 85 9.36 19.00 -27.17
N SER A 86 8.85 18.26 -26.20
CA SER A 86 8.18 18.81 -25.01
C SER A 86 8.72 18.17 -23.75
N VAL A 87 8.71 18.93 -22.65
CA VAL A 87 9.23 18.52 -21.35
C VAL A 87 8.15 18.75 -20.28
N ASN A 88 8.01 17.78 -19.38
CA ASN A 88 7.14 17.83 -18.21
C ASN A 88 7.93 17.39 -16.98
N GLU A 89 7.93 18.21 -15.93
CA GLU A 89 8.68 17.98 -14.68
C GLU A 89 7.77 17.90 -13.45
N ASP A 90 6.46 17.92 -13.65
CA ASP A 90 5.45 18.01 -12.60
C ASP A 90 4.82 16.63 -12.30
N ILE A 91 5.58 15.56 -12.52
CA ILE A 91 5.16 14.17 -12.24
C ILE A 91 5.97 13.65 -11.05
N TRP A 92 5.28 13.15 -10.02
CA TRP A 92 5.91 12.51 -8.88
C TRP A 92 5.61 11.01 -8.85
N LEU A 93 6.65 10.20 -8.63
CA LEU A 93 6.53 8.76 -8.40
C LEU A 93 6.60 8.48 -6.90
N ASN A 94 5.54 7.86 -6.40
CA ASN A 94 5.39 7.41 -5.02
C ASN A 94 5.46 5.88 -4.96
N PHE A 95 5.86 5.36 -3.81
CA PHE A 95 5.86 3.92 -3.58
C PHE A 95 5.54 3.57 -2.13
N THR A 96 5.01 2.36 -1.95
CA THR A 96 5.01 1.63 -0.68
C THR A 96 5.59 0.25 -0.93
N TYR A 97 6.66 -0.08 -0.22
CA TYR A 97 7.36 -1.34 -0.32
C TYR A 97 7.53 -2.00 1.05
N ARG A 98 7.20 -3.27 1.11
CA ARG A 98 7.54 -4.13 2.24
C ARG A 98 8.03 -5.47 1.73
N GLY A 99 9.35 -5.66 1.72
CA GLY A 99 9.97 -6.92 1.35
C GLY A 99 9.80 -8.01 2.41
N ILE A 100 9.67 -9.26 1.97
CA ILE A 100 9.77 -10.44 2.85
C ILE A 100 11.22 -10.54 3.35
N ASN A 101 11.41 -10.83 4.65
CA ASN A 101 12.72 -10.95 5.29
C ASN A 101 13.64 -9.73 5.08
N TYR A 102 13.06 -8.52 4.96
CA TYR A 102 13.80 -7.27 4.74
C TYR A 102 14.65 -7.27 3.45
N ARG A 103 14.22 -8.00 2.41
CA ARG A 103 14.85 -7.93 1.09
C ARG A 103 14.76 -6.50 0.55
N ASN A 104 15.81 -6.04 -0.12
CA ASN A 104 15.77 -4.80 -0.89
C ASN A 104 15.10 -5.03 -2.25
N ALA A 105 14.57 -3.96 -2.83
CA ALA A 105 13.98 -3.97 -4.16
C ALA A 105 14.53 -2.83 -5.03
N ARG A 106 14.11 -2.85 -6.30
CA ARG A 106 14.37 -1.83 -7.32
C ARG A 106 13.07 -1.39 -7.94
N ILE A 107 13.03 -0.16 -8.43
CA ILE A 107 11.95 0.29 -9.32
C ILE A 107 12.49 0.23 -10.74
N LEU A 108 11.85 -0.58 -11.56
CA LEU A 108 12.11 -0.73 -12.98
C LEU A 108 11.11 0.12 -13.76
N VAL A 109 11.55 0.63 -14.91
CA VAL A 109 10.71 1.36 -15.86
C VAL A 109 10.89 0.79 -17.26
N TYR A 110 9.78 0.61 -17.97
CA TYR A 110 9.75 0.11 -19.34
C TYR A 110 8.41 0.43 -20.01
N ALA A 111 8.34 0.32 -21.33
CA ALA A 111 7.10 0.41 -22.08
C ALA A 111 6.51 -0.99 -22.32
N ASN A 112 5.19 -1.12 -22.29
CA ASN A 112 4.51 -2.39 -22.60
C ASN A 112 4.58 -2.75 -24.10
N GLN A 113 4.85 -1.77 -24.95
CA GLN A 113 4.89 -1.87 -26.40
C GLN A 113 6.05 -1.05 -26.96
N PRO A 114 6.57 -1.37 -28.16
CA PRO A 114 7.62 -0.57 -28.79
C PRO A 114 7.11 0.84 -29.13
N LEU A 115 7.99 1.83 -29.00
CA LEU A 115 7.73 3.17 -29.51
C LEU A 115 7.74 3.17 -31.06
N PRO A 116 6.88 3.99 -31.71
CA PRO A 116 7.00 4.31 -33.12
C PRO A 116 8.41 4.81 -33.50
N ALA A 117 8.80 4.59 -34.75
CA ALA A 117 10.02 5.20 -35.28
C ALA A 117 9.97 6.73 -35.14
N ASP A 118 11.11 7.33 -34.81
CA ASP A 118 11.28 8.77 -34.60
C ASP A 118 10.46 9.37 -33.44
N LEU A 119 9.84 8.55 -32.57
CA LEU A 119 9.29 8.99 -31.28
C LEU A 119 10.20 8.51 -30.16
N GLU A 120 10.72 9.45 -29.37
CA GLU A 120 11.52 9.16 -28.19
C GLU A 120 10.84 9.68 -26.93
N ILE A 121 10.75 8.84 -25.90
CA ILE A 121 10.31 9.25 -24.56
C ILE A 121 11.47 9.00 -23.60
N LYS A 122 11.98 10.06 -22.96
CA LYS A 122 12.99 9.98 -21.92
C LYS A 122 12.35 10.22 -20.56
N ILE A 123 12.74 9.41 -19.58
CA ILE A 123 12.29 9.48 -18.20
C ILE A 123 13.54 9.67 -17.33
N GLN A 124 13.54 10.67 -16.47
CA GLN A 124 14.68 10.99 -15.62
C GLN A 124 14.20 11.36 -14.23
N VAL A 125 14.79 10.79 -13.17
CA VAL A 125 14.61 11.34 -11.82
C VAL A 125 15.41 12.63 -11.73
N ILE A 126 14.78 13.74 -11.34
CA ILE A 126 15.44 15.06 -11.21
C ILE A 126 15.57 15.51 -9.76
N ALA A 127 14.70 15.04 -8.87
CA ALA A 127 14.74 15.35 -7.45
C ALA A 127 14.09 14.23 -6.62
N THR A 128 14.36 14.24 -5.32
CA THR A 128 13.70 13.35 -4.35
C THR A 128 13.23 14.16 -3.15
N ALA A 129 12.05 13.84 -2.64
CA ALA A 129 11.50 14.45 -1.45
C ALA A 129 10.97 13.38 -0.49
N ASN A 130 11.23 13.55 0.80
CA ASN A 130 10.75 12.62 1.83
C ASN A 130 9.91 13.39 2.84
N THR A 131 8.70 13.75 2.40
CA THR A 131 7.70 14.45 3.22
C THR A 131 6.66 13.43 3.67
N GLY A 132 6.67 13.07 4.96
CA GLY A 132 5.73 12.10 5.51
C GLY A 132 6.02 10.62 5.19
N GLY A 133 7.06 10.35 4.40
CA GLY A 133 7.56 9.01 4.11
C GLY A 133 8.62 8.50 5.09
N ASN A 134 9.05 7.26 4.87
CA ASN A 134 10.23 6.67 5.49
C ASN A 134 10.93 5.76 4.47
N TYR A 135 11.95 6.29 3.81
CA TYR A 135 12.80 5.57 2.88
C TYR A 135 14.15 6.28 2.74
N ASN A 136 15.16 5.54 2.27
CA ASN A 136 16.44 6.09 1.86
C ASN A 136 16.45 6.20 0.33
N PRO A 137 16.44 7.40 -0.26
CA PRO A 137 16.42 7.57 -1.71
C PRO A 137 17.71 7.03 -2.34
N ASN A 138 17.57 6.26 -3.43
CA ASN A 138 18.69 5.76 -4.22
C ASN A 138 18.35 5.76 -5.73
N PRO A 139 18.00 6.93 -6.32
CA PRO A 139 17.54 7.00 -7.70
C PRO A 139 18.70 6.89 -8.71
N ASN A 140 18.36 6.46 -9.92
CA ASN A 140 19.16 6.68 -11.11
C ASN A 140 18.82 8.06 -11.70
N TYR A 141 19.76 9.01 -11.58
CA TYR A 141 19.59 10.36 -12.13
C TYR A 141 19.88 10.46 -13.65
N ASN A 142 20.33 9.39 -14.30
CA ASN A 142 20.56 9.40 -15.75
C ASN A 142 19.22 9.28 -16.50
N PRO A 143 19.03 10.01 -17.61
CA PRO A 143 17.88 9.81 -18.47
C PRO A 143 17.82 8.38 -19.03
N ILE A 144 16.63 7.80 -18.94
CA ILE A 144 16.29 6.47 -19.45
C ILE A 144 15.43 6.67 -20.69
N VAL A 145 15.81 6.06 -21.82
CA VAL A 145 14.98 6.04 -23.02
C VAL A 145 13.97 4.91 -22.89
N ALA A 146 12.68 5.24 -22.87
CA ALA A 146 11.63 4.26 -22.75
C ALA A 146 11.70 3.25 -23.89
N SER A 147 11.68 1.97 -23.53
CA SER A 147 11.68 0.86 -24.47
C SER A 147 11.01 -0.34 -23.81
N THR A 148 10.80 -1.42 -24.55
CA THR A 148 10.31 -2.68 -23.97
C THR A 148 11.33 -3.40 -23.10
N SER A 149 12.58 -2.91 -23.05
CA SER A 149 13.61 -3.43 -22.16
C SER A 149 13.55 -2.72 -20.82
N GLU A 150 13.56 -3.50 -19.75
CA GLU A 150 13.55 -3.03 -18.37
C GLU A 150 14.82 -2.25 -18.05
N GLN A 151 14.65 -1.06 -17.48
CA GLN A 151 15.76 -0.24 -17.00
C GLN A 151 15.52 0.16 -15.54
N VAL A 152 16.60 0.24 -14.76
CA VAL A 152 16.51 0.59 -13.33
C VAL A 152 16.36 2.10 -13.17
N LEU A 153 15.23 2.53 -12.60
CA LEU A 153 14.95 3.91 -12.24
C LEU A 153 15.39 4.23 -10.80
N VAL A 154 15.20 3.27 -9.88
CA VAL A 154 15.65 3.38 -8.48
C VAL A 154 16.36 2.09 -8.09
N TYR A 155 17.57 2.23 -7.55
CA TYR A 155 18.41 1.13 -7.12
C TYR A 155 18.10 0.69 -5.69
N ASP A 156 18.48 -0.55 -5.37
CA ASP A 156 18.47 -1.23 -4.08
C ASP A 156 17.99 -0.37 -2.88
N PHE A 157 16.67 -0.32 -2.67
CA PHE A 157 16.04 0.34 -1.53
C PHE A 157 15.38 -0.70 -0.60
N ALA A 158 15.39 -0.42 0.70
CA ALA A 158 14.78 -1.27 1.72
C ALA A 158 13.27 -1.02 1.83
N SER A 159 12.57 -1.87 2.60
CA SER A 159 11.18 -1.64 2.99
C SER A 159 10.97 -0.21 3.50
N GLY A 160 9.95 0.47 2.98
CA GLY A 160 9.71 1.88 3.19
C GLY A 160 8.56 2.41 2.33
N TYR A 161 8.26 3.68 2.46
CA TYR A 161 7.22 4.35 1.68
C TYR A 161 7.54 5.84 1.50
N THR A 162 7.05 6.47 0.45
CA THR A 162 7.36 7.87 0.10
C THR A 162 6.45 8.91 0.73
N GLY A 163 5.25 8.50 1.15
CA GLY A 163 4.12 9.40 1.33
C GLY A 163 3.19 9.33 0.12
N ASP A 164 2.27 10.30 0.04
CA ASP A 164 1.24 10.43 -0.99
C ASP A 164 1.23 11.87 -1.54
N GLY A 165 0.89 12.01 -2.82
CA GLY A 165 0.77 13.28 -3.52
C GLY A 165 2.09 13.92 -3.99
N GLU A 166 1.92 15.05 -4.68
CA GLU A 166 3.01 15.86 -5.21
C GLU A 166 3.98 16.35 -4.12
N GLY A 167 5.27 16.47 -4.48
CA GLY A 167 6.30 16.89 -3.52
C GLY A 167 6.75 15.79 -2.57
N THR A 168 6.38 14.54 -2.85
CA THR A 168 6.83 13.35 -2.11
C THR A 168 7.41 12.32 -3.08
N GLY A 169 8.37 11.49 -2.66
CA GLY A 169 8.97 10.45 -3.51
C GLY A 169 9.98 10.98 -4.52
N TYR A 170 9.86 10.55 -5.78
CA TYR A 170 10.81 10.84 -6.86
C TYR A 170 10.16 11.76 -7.91
N GLN A 171 10.69 12.97 -8.09
CA GLN A 171 10.23 13.87 -9.16
C GLN A 171 10.80 13.40 -10.49
N LEU A 172 9.93 13.22 -11.48
CA LEU A 172 10.26 12.74 -12.81
C LEU A 172 10.21 13.87 -13.83
N ARG A 173 11.27 13.98 -14.63
CA ARG A 173 11.25 14.68 -15.92
C ARG A 173 10.92 13.70 -17.02
N TYR A 174 9.83 13.96 -17.72
CA TYR A 174 9.52 13.38 -19.01
C TYR A 174 9.97 14.33 -20.12
N THR A 175 10.73 13.82 -21.08
CA THR A 175 11.04 14.53 -22.33
C THR A 175 10.53 13.69 -23.48
N ILE A 176 9.58 14.23 -24.24
CA ILE A 176 9.02 13.56 -25.41
C ILE A 176 9.52 14.30 -26.65
N ASP A 177 10.26 13.60 -27.49
CA ASP A 177 10.67 14.08 -28.81
C ASP A 177 9.86 13.36 -29.88
N ASN A 178 8.95 14.09 -30.52
CA ASN A 178 8.03 13.60 -31.52
C ASN A 178 8.06 14.48 -32.80
N PRO A 179 9.19 14.60 -33.50
CA PRO A 179 9.34 15.52 -34.64
C PRO A 179 8.30 15.35 -35.75
N ASN A 180 7.78 14.12 -35.92
CA ASN A 180 6.87 13.76 -37.00
C ASN A 180 5.40 13.62 -36.55
N GLY A 181 5.09 13.90 -35.27
CA GLY A 181 3.73 13.80 -34.77
C GLY A 181 3.16 12.38 -34.80
N ALA A 182 4.01 11.38 -34.57
CA ALA A 182 3.61 9.98 -34.52
C ALA A 182 2.66 9.74 -33.33
N SER A 183 1.63 8.93 -33.57
CA SER A 183 0.73 8.45 -32.53
C SER A 183 1.29 7.21 -31.84
N LEU A 184 1.11 7.14 -30.52
CA LEU A 184 1.39 5.92 -29.78
C LEU A 184 0.40 4.79 -30.17
N PRO A 185 0.83 3.52 -30.13
CA PRO A 185 -0.06 2.39 -30.30
C PRO A 185 -1.22 2.41 -29.30
N THR A 186 -2.36 1.84 -29.68
CA THR A 186 -3.50 1.70 -28.77
C THR A 186 -3.09 0.85 -27.55
N GLY A 187 -3.39 1.34 -26.35
CA GLY A 187 -3.02 0.69 -25.09
C GLY A 187 -1.53 0.78 -24.76
N PHE A 188 -0.79 1.72 -25.34
CA PHE A 188 0.59 2.00 -24.93
C PHE A 188 0.63 2.52 -23.50
N GLU A 189 1.52 1.96 -22.70
CA GLU A 189 1.73 2.31 -21.29
C GLU A 189 3.22 2.32 -20.96
N ILE A 190 3.62 3.24 -20.10
CA ILE A 190 4.89 3.16 -19.38
C ILE A 190 4.60 2.51 -18.03
N ILE A 191 5.28 1.40 -17.76
CA ILE A 191 5.13 0.61 -16.55
C ILE A 191 6.25 0.94 -15.59
N TYR A 192 5.87 1.10 -14.33
CA TYR A 192 6.75 1.20 -13.18
C TYR A 192 6.50 -0.02 -12.30
N GLU A 193 7.54 -0.75 -11.97
CA GLU A 193 7.40 -2.01 -11.24
C GLU A 193 8.46 -2.15 -10.16
N ILE A 194 8.05 -2.57 -8.96
CA ILE A 194 8.96 -2.92 -7.88
C ILE A 194 9.32 -4.40 -7.99
N ARG A 195 10.62 -4.72 -8.00
CA ARG A 195 11.14 -6.10 -7.99
C ARG A 195 12.33 -6.29 -7.05
#